data_AF-A0A1V6IDT6-F1
#
_entry.id   AF-A0A1V6IDT6-F1
#
_cell.length_a   1.000
_cell.length_b   1.000
_cell.length_c   1.000
_cell.angle_alpha   90.00
_cell.angle_beta   90.00
_cell.angle_gamma   90.00
#
_symmetry.space_group_name_H-M   'P 1'
#
loop_
_entity.id
_entity.type
_entity.pdbx_description
1 polymer ?
#
loop_
_entity_poly.entity_id
_entity_poly.type
_entity_poly.pdbx_seq_one_letter_code
_entity_poly.pdbx_strand_id
1 'polypeptide(L)' 'MKVYVLTRVVNNDFILNIGVFSTEEKARGFTEKMEAVKNPLFSVVHHITEMEVDALLKE' A
#
# COMPACT_ATOMS: atom_id res chain seq x y z
N MET A 1 -8.55 0.35 -16.52
CA MET A 1 -9.30 0.57 -15.26
C MET A 1 -8.26 0.90 -14.21
N LYS A 2 -8.42 1.99 -13.46
CA LYS A 2 -7.42 2.40 -12.46
C LYS A 2 -7.59 1.63 -11.15
N VAL A 3 -6.46 1.29 -10.54
CA VAL A 3 -6.38 0.73 -9.19
C VAL A 3 -5.25 1.41 -8.41
N TYR A 4 -5.31 1.29 -7.09
CA TYR A 4 -4.36 1.89 -6.18
C TYR A 4 -3.68 0.79 -5.39
N VAL A 5 -2.38 0.62 -5.58
CA VAL A 5 -1.59 -0.40 -4.90
C VAL A 5 -0.99 0.21 -3.65
N LEU A 6 -1.25 -0.42 -2.50
CA LEU A 6 -0.64 -0.07 -1.24
C LEU A 6 0.61 -0.91 -1.00
N THR A 7 1.75 -0.24 -1.00
CA THR A 7 3.05 -0.82 -0.69
C THR A 7 3.49 -0.36 0.69
N ARG A 8 3.89 -1.29 1.54
CA ARG A 8 4.43 -1.03 2.87
C ARG A 8 5.92 -1.35 2.87
N VAL A 9 6.72 -0.39 3.31
CA VAL A 9 8.15 -0.56 3.53
C VAL A 9 8.41 -0.65 5.02
N VAL A 10 9.06 -1.73 5.46
CA VAL A 10 9.38 -1.98 6.87
C VAL A 10 10.90 -1.94 7.04
N ASN A 11 11.37 -1.13 7.98
CA ASN A 11 12.79 -0.94 8.30
C ASN A 11 13.66 -0.57 7.09
N ASN A 12 13.09 0.06 6.07
CA ASN A 12 13.73 0.40 4.78
C ASN A 12 14.27 -0.78 3.95
N ASP A 13 14.14 -2.01 4.42
CA ASP A 13 14.74 -3.19 3.77
C ASP A 13 13.69 -4.16 3.20
N PHE A 14 12.47 -4.16 3.77
CA PHE A 14 11.42 -5.10 3.37
C PHE A 14 10.24 -4.37 2.74
N ILE A 15 10.03 -4.64 1.45
CA ILE A 15 8.86 -4.15 0.70
C ILE A 15 7.79 -5.24 0.70
N LEU A 16 6.60 -4.91 1.19
CA LEU A 16 5.43 -5.78 1.19
C LEU A 16 4.29 -5.07 0.45
N ASN A 17 3.76 -5.68 -0.62
CA ASN A 17 2.51 -5.24 -1.22
C ASN A 17 1.33 -5.80 -0.42
N ILE A 18 0.50 -4.91 0.13
CA ILE A 18 -0.52 -5.28 1.12
C ILE A 18 -1.92 -5.32 0.52
N GLY A 19 -2.17 -4.57 -0.56
CA GLY A 19 -3.48 -4.60 -1.19
C GLY A 19 -3.57 -3.78 -2.46
N VAL A 20 -4.63 -4.07 -3.20
CA VAL A 20 -5.04 -3.36 -4.41
C VAL A 20 -6.44 -2.83 -4.17
N PHE A 21 -6.64 -1.53 -4.34
CA PHE A 21 -7.88 -0.83 -4.03
C PHE A 21 -8.48 -0.20 -5.28
N SER A 22 -9.81 -0.15 -5.34
CA SER A 22 -10.54 0.46 -6.46
C SER A 22 -10.49 2.00 -6.46
N THR A 23 -10.17 2.61 -5.31
CA THR A 23 -10.09 4.08 -5.14
C THR A 23 -8.96 4.44 -4.18
N GLU A 24 -8.38 5.63 -4.35
CA GLU A 24 -7.32 6.16 -3.48
C GLU A 24 -7.80 6.32 -2.04
N GLU A 25 -9.02 6.80 -1.86
CA GLU A 25 -9.62 7.03 -0.55
C GLU A 25 -9.74 5.73 0.28
N LYS A 26 -10.06 4.60 -0.36
CA LYS A 26 -10.07 3.29 0.32
C LYS A 26 -8.67 2.86 0.72
N ALA A 27 -7.67 3.10 -0.12
CA ALA A 27 -6.27 2.80 0.20
C ALA A 27 -5.75 3.65 1.37
N ARG A 28 -6.11 4.95 1.40
CA ARG A 28 -5.79 5.86 2.51
C ARG A 28 -6.46 5.44 3.81
N GLY A 29 -7.77 5.19 3.80
CA GLY A 29 -8.50 4.74 5.00
C GLY A 29 -8.01 3.40 5.55
N PHE A 30 -7.47 2.52 4.69
CA PHE A 30 -6.79 1.31 5.15
C PHE A 30 -5.43 1.60 5.79
N THR A 31 -4.65 2.52 5.20
CA THR A 31 -3.35 2.96 5.75
C THR A 31 -3.49 3.53 7.15
N GLU A 32 -4.48 4.40 7.38
CA GLU A 32 -4.76 5.00 8.69
C GLU A 32 -5.08 3.94 9.76
N LYS A 33 -5.85 2.91 9.40
CA LYS A 33 -6.14 1.79 10.30
C LYS A 33 -4.90 0.98 10.66
N MET A 34 -3.96 0.82 9.73
CA MET A 34 -2.69 0.13 10.02
C MET A 34 -1.75 0.99 10.85
N GLU A 35 -1.73 2.31 10.64
CA GLU A 35 -0.97 3.23 11.49
C GLU A 35 -1.51 3.32 12.91
N ALA A 36 -2.77 3.00 13.17
CA ALA A 36 -3.27 2.86 14.53
C ALA A 36 -2.59 1.70 15.28
N VAL A 37 -2.03 0.72 14.56
CA VAL A 37 -1.30 -0.44 15.10
C VAL A 37 0.22 -0.21 14.99
N LYS A 38 0.72 0.92 15.52
CA LYS A 38 2.17 1.19 15.52
C LYS A 38 2.88 0.17 16.41
N ASN A 39 3.86 -0.51 15.83
CA ASN A 39 4.82 -1.30 16.59
C ASN A 39 6.13 -0.48 16.70
N PRO A 40 6.58 -0.12 17.91
CA PRO A 40 7.78 0.70 18.10
C PRO A 40 9.09 0.02 17.64
N LEU A 41 9.09 -1.29 17.39
CA LEU A 41 10.26 -2.03 16.90
C LEU A 41 10.48 -1.92 15.38
N PHE A 42 9.50 -1.36 14.64
CA PHE A 42 9.54 -1.29 13.20
C PHE A 42 9.28 0.14 12.71
N SER A 43 10.16 0.69 11.88
CA SER A 43 9.82 1.86 11.08
C SER A 43 8.99 1.41 9.89
N VAL A 44 7.86 2.07 9.64
CA VAL A 44 6.93 1.69 8.58
C VAL A 44 6.59 2.91 7.76
N VAL A 45 6.76 2.81 6.44
CA VAL A 45 6.32 3.82 5.48
C VAL A 45 5.33 3.18 4.52
N HIS A 46 4.24 3.88 4.22
CA HIS A 46 3.22 3.43 3.29
C HIS A 46 3.26 4.28 2.02
N HIS A 47 3.20 3.62 0.87
CA HIS A 47 3.14 4.25 -0.45
C HIS A 47 1.88 3.77 -1.17
N ILE A 48 1.10 4.70 -1.70
CA ILE A 48 -0.05 4.40 -2.56
C ILE A 48 0.34 4.78 -3.98
N THR A 49 0.34 3.80 -4.87
CA THR A 49 0.69 3.99 -6.28
C THR A 49 -0.56 3.78 -7.14
N GLU A 50 -0.92 4.77 -7.94
CA GLU A 50 -1.96 4.62 -8.96
C GLU A 50 -1.40 3.82 -10.14
N MET A 51 -2.13 2.79 -10.58
CA MET A 51 -1.75 1.92 -11.69
C MET A 51 -2.98 1.61 -12.56
N GLU A 52 -2.76 1.43 -13.86
CA GLU A 52 -3.77 0.82 -14.72
C GLU A 52 -3.75 -0.70 -14.55
N VAL A 53 -4.93 -1.33 -14.44
CA VAL A 53 -5.10 -2.78 -14.29
C VAL A 53 -4.41 -3.55 -15.41
N ASP A 54 -4.41 -3.01 -16.62
CA ASP A 54 -3.77 -3.63 -17.78
C ASP A 54 -2.24 -3.71 -17.62
N ALA A 55 -1.64 -2.88 -16.76
CA ALA A 55 -0.22 -2.94 -16.42
C ALA A 55 0.09 -3.97 -15.32
N LEU A 56 -0.90 -4.38 -14.53
CA LEU A 56 -0.76 -5.45 -13.51
C LEU A 56 -0.92 -6.85 -14.12
N LEU A 57 -1.65 -6.97 -15.23
CA LEU A 57 -1.99 -8.27 -15.86
C LEU A 57 -1.04 -8.67 -16.99
N LYS A 58 -0.11 -7.80 -17.37
CA LYS A 58 0.96 -8.13 -18.33
C LYS A 58 2.16 -8.67 -17.56
N GLU A 59 2.11 -9.97 -17.28
CA GLU A 59 3.31 -10.79 -17.07
C GLU A 59 4.00 -11.11 -18.41
#